data_AF-A0A7W9KPH5-F1
#
_entry.id   AF-A0A7W9KPH5-F1
#
_cell.length_a   1.000
_cell.length_b   1.000
_cell.length_c   1.000
_cell.angle_alpha   90.00
_cell.angle_beta   90.00
_cell.angle_gamma   90.00
#
_symmetry.space_group_name_H-M   'P 1'
#
loop_
_entity.id
_entity.type
_entity.pdbx_description
1 polymer ?
#
loop_
_entity_poly.entity_id
_entity_poly.type
_entity_poly.pdbx_seq_one_letter_code
_entity_poly.pdbx_strand_id
1 'polypeptide(L)'
;MQGSNQYLLIMEAIGSDGRRYFRSYTSPAINGAWTPLTASETNPFAGQANVTFNGTPWTKDISSGEMIRAGYDQTATINPCAMRYVYQGMVPSATGSYNTLPWRLGMLTQTDSTC
;
A
#
# COMPACT_ATOMS: atom_id res chain seq x y z
N MET A 1 11.60 -4.10 -9.99
CA MET A 1 10.83 -5.30 -9.58
C MET A 1 11.65 -6.49 -9.99
N GLN A 2 11.72 -7.53 -9.16
CA GLN A 2 12.57 -8.69 -9.47
C GLN A 2 12.12 -9.32 -10.80
N GLY A 3 13.09 -9.63 -11.67
CA GLY A 3 12.81 -10.25 -12.97
C GLY A 3 12.26 -9.31 -14.05
N SER A 4 12.19 -7.99 -13.81
CA SER A 4 11.79 -7.02 -14.83
C SER A 4 12.59 -5.70 -14.76
N ASN A 5 12.68 -4.99 -15.89
CA ASN A 5 13.24 -3.65 -15.96
C ASN A 5 12.18 -2.58 -15.64
N GLN A 6 11.52 -2.72 -14.49
CA GLN A 6 10.47 -1.79 -14.04
C GLN A 6 10.62 -1.40 -12.57
N TYR A 7 10.22 -0.19 -12.25
CA TYR A 7 10.08 0.34 -10.90
C TYR A 7 8.60 0.50 -10.55
N LEU A 8 8.28 0.31 -9.27
CA LEU A 8 6.94 0.51 -8.71
C LEU A 8 7.00 1.70 -7.75
N LEU A 9 6.16 2.70 -7.98
CA LEU A 9 5.88 3.78 -7.04
C LEU A 9 4.58 3.45 -6.32
N ILE A 10 4.59 3.54 -4.99
CA ILE A 10 3.43 3.43 -4.12
C ILE A 10 3.30 4.78 -3.41
N MET A 11 2.15 5.44 -3.52
CA MET A 11 1.95 6.80 -3.02
C MET A 11 0.64 6.88 -2.23
N GLU A 12 0.73 7.32 -0.97
CA GLU A 12 -0.44 7.52 -0.12
C GLU A 12 -1.29 8.69 -0.62
N ALA A 13 -2.61 8.54 -0.50
CA ALA A 13 -3.61 9.54 -0.82
C ALA A 13 -4.69 9.58 0.29
N ILE A 14 -5.41 10.70 0.34
CA ILE A 14 -6.59 10.87 1.19
C ILE A 14 -7.81 10.80 0.26
N GLY A 15 -8.71 9.85 0.53
CA GLY A 15 -9.93 9.63 -0.22
C GLY A 15 -10.98 10.70 0.02
N SER A 16 -12.05 10.63 -0.77
CA SER A 16 -13.21 11.51 -0.65
C SER A 16 -13.89 11.46 0.73
N ASP A 17 -13.77 10.33 1.43
CA ASP A 17 -14.28 10.08 2.79
C ASP A 17 -13.27 10.41 3.90
N GLY A 18 -12.11 10.98 3.54
CA GLY A 18 -11.02 11.32 4.45
C GLY A 18 -10.12 10.14 4.83
N ARG A 19 -10.35 8.94 4.30
CA ARG A 19 -9.57 7.73 4.63
C ARG A 19 -8.32 7.59 3.77
N ARG A 20 -7.30 6.97 4.35
CA ARG A 20 -6.01 6.73 3.68
C ARG A 20 -6.05 5.50 2.78
N TYR A 21 -5.51 5.65 1.58
CA TYR A 21 -5.29 4.55 0.64
C TYR A 21 -4.02 4.81 -0.18
N PHE A 22 -3.56 3.79 -0.89
CA PHE A 22 -2.41 3.88 -1.79
C PHE A 22 -2.79 3.84 -3.25
N ARG A 23 -2.13 4.69 -4.03
CA ARG A 23 -2.09 4.66 -5.49
C ARG A 23 -0.78 4.02 -5.93
N SER A 24 -0.77 3.41 -7.10
CA SER A 24 0.45 2.83 -7.69
C SER A 24 0.69 3.26 -9.13
N TYR A 25 1.97 3.32 -9.47
CA TYR A 25 2.48 3.68 -10.79
C TYR A 25 3.69 2.84 -11.12
N THR A 26 3.97 2.66 -12.42
CA THR A 26 5.20 2.00 -12.87
C THR A 26 5.99 2.87 -13.83
N SER A 27 7.30 2.62 -13.88
CA SER A 27 8.21 3.29 -14.82
C SER A 27 9.37 2.37 -15.19
N PRO A 28 9.93 2.44 -16.43
CA PRO A 28 11.15 1.71 -16.77
C PRO A 28 12.42 2.28 -16.10
N ALA A 29 12.35 3.48 -15.51
CA ALA A 29 13.47 4.13 -14.83
C ALA A 29 12.99 4.93 -13.61
N ILE A 30 13.81 5.04 -12.56
CA ILE A 30 13.47 5.79 -11.33
C ILE A 30 13.14 7.26 -11.64
N ASN A 31 13.89 7.87 -12.57
CA ASN A 31 13.72 9.24 -13.03
C ASN A 31 12.85 9.34 -14.30
N GLY A 32 12.11 8.28 -14.65
CA GLY A 32 11.30 8.21 -15.85
C GLY A 32 9.90 8.81 -15.69
N ALA A 33 9.12 8.73 -16.77
CA ALA A 33 7.69 9.01 -16.72
C ALA A 33 6.96 7.90 -15.94
N TRP A 34 5.99 8.29 -15.11
CA TRP A 34 5.22 7.37 -14.27
C TRP A 34 3.83 7.13 -14.87
N THR A 35 3.55 5.88 -15.23
CA THR A 35 2.25 5.47 -15.77
C THR A 35 1.39 4.88 -14.64
N PRO A 36 0.12 5.30 -14.50
CA PRO A 36 -0.79 4.71 -13.53
C PRO A 36 -0.92 3.19 -13.67
N LEU A 37 -0.85 2.47 -12.54
CA LEU A 37 -1.15 1.04 -12.46
C LEU A 37 -2.53 0.83 -11.80
N THR A 38 -2.63 1.13 -10.50
CA THR A 38 -3.90 1.20 -9.75
C THR A 38 -3.94 2.49 -8.96
N ALA A 39 -4.57 3.52 -9.52
CA ALA A 39 -4.37 4.91 -9.08
C ALA A 39 -5.67 5.69 -8.85
N SER A 40 -6.78 5.02 -8.58
CA SER A 40 -8.05 5.65 -8.18
C SER A 40 -8.54 5.10 -6.84
N GLU A 41 -9.47 5.81 -6.20
CA GLU A 41 -10.09 5.36 -4.95
C GLU A 41 -10.94 4.09 -5.14
N THR A 42 -11.53 3.90 -6.32
CA THR A 42 -12.29 2.70 -6.70
C THR A 42 -11.42 1.53 -7.17
N ASN A 43 -10.18 1.79 -7.56
CA ASN A 43 -9.19 0.79 -7.94
C ASN A 43 -7.80 1.19 -7.37
N PRO A 44 -7.62 1.07 -6.05
CA PRO A 44 -6.40 1.47 -5.38
C PRO A 44 -5.34 0.35 -5.46
N PHE A 45 -4.10 0.67 -5.10
CA PHE A 45 -3.10 -0.34 -4.78
C PHE A 45 -3.48 -1.09 -3.51
N ALA A 46 -3.75 -0.35 -2.44
CA ALA A 46 -4.28 -0.88 -1.20
C ALA A 46 -5.18 0.18 -0.55
N GLY A 47 -6.42 -0.18 -0.25
CA GLY A 47 -7.40 0.71 0.38
C GLY A 47 -8.68 -0.03 0.72
N GLN A 48 -9.66 0.68 1.26
CA GLN A 48 -10.95 0.07 1.65
C GLN A 48 -11.64 -0.69 0.50
N ALA A 49 -11.43 -0.26 -0.74
CA ALA A 49 -12.05 -0.88 -1.92
C ALA A 49 -11.51 -2.30 -2.23
N ASN A 50 -10.31 -2.67 -1.78
CA ASN A 50 -9.70 -3.96 -2.12
C ASN A 50 -9.05 -4.71 -0.94
N VAL A 51 -9.00 -4.14 0.26
CA VAL A 51 -8.51 -4.81 1.46
C VAL A 51 -9.64 -5.54 2.17
N THR A 52 -9.45 -6.84 2.39
CA THR A 52 -10.32 -7.68 3.22
C THR A 52 -9.62 -8.06 4.52
N PHE A 53 -10.39 -8.43 5.53
CA PHE A 53 -9.87 -8.81 6.85
C PHE A 53 -10.28 -10.23 7.18
N ASN A 54 -9.33 -11.02 7.68
CA ASN A 54 -9.63 -12.27 8.36
C ASN A 54 -10.15 -11.91 9.76
N GLY A 55 -11.48 -11.88 9.91
CA GLY A 55 -12.16 -11.43 11.13
C GLY A 55 -12.69 -10.00 11.03
N THR A 56 -12.85 -9.34 12.17
CA THR A 56 -13.45 -8.01 12.22
C THR A 56 -12.53 -6.96 11.59
N PRO A 57 -13.01 -6.19 10.59
CA PRO A 57 -12.27 -5.04 10.08
C PRO A 57 -11.97 -4.05 11.20
N TRP A 58 -10.69 -3.80 11.47
CA TRP A 58 -10.24 -2.96 12.58
C TRP A 58 -9.86 -1.55 12.15
N THR A 59 -9.72 -1.30 10.85
CA THR A 59 -9.39 0.02 10.29
C THR A 59 -10.04 0.24 8.93
N LYS A 60 -10.22 1.51 8.57
CA LYS A 60 -10.56 1.97 7.22
C LYS A 60 -9.39 2.69 6.53
N ASP A 61 -8.29 2.88 7.27
CA ASP A 61 -7.12 3.63 6.84
C ASP A 61 -5.99 2.66 6.54
N ILE A 62 -5.63 2.55 5.26
CA ILE A 62 -4.41 1.87 4.84
C ILE A 62 -3.39 2.98 4.58
N SER A 63 -2.64 3.33 5.62
CA SER A 63 -1.72 4.46 5.63
C SER A 63 -0.26 3.99 5.67
N SER A 64 0.67 4.94 5.53
CA SER A 64 2.13 4.83 5.56
C SER A 64 2.66 3.43 5.94
N GLY A 65 3.36 2.82 4.99
CA GLY A 65 3.79 1.44 5.10
C GLY A 65 4.92 1.12 4.14
N GLU A 66 5.28 -0.16 4.10
CA GLU A 66 6.37 -0.65 3.29
C GLU A 66 6.15 -2.09 2.81
N MET A 67 6.61 -2.38 1.59
CA MET A 67 6.61 -3.72 1.04
C MET A 67 7.69 -4.57 1.71
N ILE A 68 7.36 -5.83 1.99
CA ILE A 68 8.37 -6.84 2.33
C ILE A 68 9.26 -7.04 1.10
N ARG A 69 10.53 -6.61 1.23
CA ARG A 69 11.51 -6.64 0.15
C ARG A 69 12.07 -8.05 -0.07
N ALA A 70 12.57 -8.31 -1.28
CA ALA A 70 13.26 -9.55 -1.63
C ALA A 70 14.72 -9.59 -1.14
N GLY A 71 15.24 -8.46 -0.68
CA GLY A 71 16.59 -8.30 -0.15
C GLY A 71 16.70 -7.03 0.70
N TYR A 72 17.90 -6.74 1.20
CA TYR A 72 18.16 -5.67 2.18
C TYR A 72 19.25 -4.68 1.73
N ASP A 73 19.53 -4.63 0.44
CA ASP A 73 20.47 -3.66 -0.15
C ASP A 73 19.76 -2.36 -0.59
N GLN A 74 20.54 -1.44 -1.16
CA GLN A 74 20.07 -0.14 -1.63
C GLN A 74 19.17 -0.19 -2.88
N THR A 75 19.03 -1.35 -3.54
CA THR A 75 18.21 -1.46 -4.75
C THR A 75 16.72 -1.50 -4.46
N ALA A 76 16.34 -1.75 -3.20
CA ALA A 76 14.95 -1.86 -2.75
C ALA A 76 14.11 -2.85 -3.60
N THR A 77 14.72 -3.96 -4.02
CA THR A 77 14.07 -4.95 -4.87
C THR A 77 12.88 -5.63 -4.16
N ILE A 78 11.73 -5.70 -4.83
CA ILE A 78 10.54 -6.43 -4.39
C ILE A 78 10.28 -7.63 -5.30
N ASN A 79 9.74 -8.71 -4.73
CA ASN A 79 9.21 -9.84 -5.49
C ASN A 79 7.79 -9.48 -5.98
N PRO A 80 7.49 -9.56 -7.29
CA PRO A 80 6.14 -9.33 -7.79
C PRO A 80 5.13 -10.41 -7.37
N CYS A 81 5.60 -11.56 -6.89
CA CYS A 81 4.81 -12.71 -6.47
C CYS A 81 4.55 -12.69 -4.96
N ALA A 82 3.36 -13.13 -4.55
CA ALA A 82 2.89 -13.20 -3.16
C ALA A 82 3.26 -11.97 -2.31
N MET A 83 2.95 -10.77 -2.80
CA MET A 83 3.34 -9.52 -2.14
C MET A 83 2.78 -9.41 -0.72
N ARG A 84 3.57 -8.83 0.19
CA ARG A 84 3.17 -8.49 1.56
C ARG A 84 3.55 -7.05 1.86
N TYR A 85 2.67 -6.34 2.57
CA TYR A 85 2.83 -4.92 2.86
C TYR A 85 2.52 -4.65 4.33
N VAL A 86 3.51 -4.17 5.08
CA VAL A 86 3.31 -3.70 6.45
C VAL A 86 2.77 -2.28 6.37
N TYR A 87 1.68 -1.98 7.06
CA TYR A 87 1.01 -0.69 7.01
C TYR A 87 0.60 -0.23 8.40
N GLN A 88 0.36 1.07 8.55
CA GLN A 88 -0.31 1.59 9.73
C GLN A 88 -1.79 1.82 9.46
N GLY A 89 -2.61 1.48 10.44
CA GLY A 89 -4.04 1.77 10.47
C GLY A 89 -4.47 2.19 11.87
N MET A 90 -5.69 2.66 12.01
CA MET A 90 -6.29 3.02 13.30
C MET A 90 -7.78 2.70 13.34
N VAL A 91 -8.34 2.62 14.55
CA VAL A 91 -9.78 2.43 14.73
C VAL A 91 -10.56 3.58 14.05
N PRO A 92 -11.60 3.31 13.24
CA PRO A 92 -12.24 4.36 12.43
C PRO A 92 -12.91 5.48 13.22
N SER A 93 -13.25 5.23 14.48
CA SER A 93 -13.86 6.17 15.42
C SER A 93 -12.84 7.04 16.18
N ALA A 94 -11.53 6.85 15.95
CA ALA A 94 -10.51 7.67 16.60
C ALA A 94 -10.68 9.15 16.23
N THR A 95 -10.58 10.01 17.24
CA THR A 95 -10.66 11.47 17.12
C THR A 95 -9.50 12.12 17.88
N GLY A 96 -9.25 13.41 17.63
CA GLY A 96 -8.18 14.17 18.28
C GLY A 96 -7.13 14.67 17.31
N SER A 97 -6.05 15.24 17.84
CA SER A 97 -4.93 15.75 17.04
C SER A 97 -4.19 14.61 16.34
N TYR A 98 -3.67 14.88 15.14
CA TYR A 98 -3.01 13.87 14.30
C TYR A 98 -1.91 13.07 15.03
N ASN A 99 -1.07 13.77 15.80
CA ASN A 99 0.07 13.16 16.52
C ASN A 99 -0.35 12.26 17.69
N THR A 100 -1.62 12.31 18.12
CA THR A 100 -2.14 11.49 19.22
C THR A 100 -3.06 10.36 18.73
N LEU A 101 -3.24 10.22 17.42
CA LEU A 101 -4.05 9.15 16.85
C LEU A 101 -3.44 7.77 17.18
N PRO A 102 -4.27 6.77 17.53
CA PRO A 102 -3.80 5.48 18.03
C PRO A 102 -3.39 4.54 16.88
N TRP A 103 -2.42 4.95 16.06
CA TRP A 103 -1.91 4.13 14.96
C TRP A 103 -1.34 2.80 15.46
N ARG A 104 -1.61 1.73 14.73
CA ARG A 104 -1.10 0.37 14.95
C ARG A 104 -0.65 -0.23 13.63
N LEU A 105 0.31 -1.14 13.69
CA LEU A 105 0.82 -1.83 12.50
C LEU A 105 -0.03 -3.07 12.19
N GLY A 106 -0.30 -3.28 10.90
CA GLY A 106 -0.88 -4.49 10.33
C GLY A 106 -0.05 -4.99 9.15
N MET A 107 -0.41 -6.16 8.63
CA MET A 107 0.21 -6.73 7.43
C MET A 107 -0.86 -7.16 6.43
N LEU A 108 -0.76 -6.65 5.21
CA LEU A 108 -1.52 -7.12 4.05
C LEU A 108 -0.76 -8.27 3.40
N THR A 109 -1.51 -9.25 2.90
CA THR A 109 -1.00 -10.33 2.06
C THR A 109 -1.83 -10.37 0.78
N GLN A 110 -1.18 -10.37 -0.37
CA GLN A 110 -1.84 -10.46 -1.66
C GLN A 110 -2.56 -11.81 -1.79
N THR A 111 -3.81 -11.79 -2.25
CA THR A 111 -4.67 -12.99 -2.36
C THR A 111 -4.87 -13.47 -3.79
N ASP A 112 -4.52 -12.66 -4.79
CA ASP A 112 -4.74 -12.90 -6.21
C ASP A 112 -3.41 -13.06 -6.99
N SER A 113 -2.35 -13.45 -6.29
CA SER A 113 -1.03 -13.57 -6.91
C SER A 113 -0.98 -14.73 -7.91
N THR A 114 -0.40 -14.47 -9.08
CA THR A 114 -0.30 -15.46 -10.19
C THR A 114 1.03 -16.23 -10.19
N CYS A 115 1.85 -15.94 -9.19
CA CYS A 115 3.08 -16.60 -8.78
C CYS A 115 3.22 -16.32 -7.27
#